data_AF-A0A0R0JJ98-F1
#
_entry.id   AF-A0A0R0JJ98-F1
#
_cell.length_a   1.000
_cell.length_b   1.000
_cell.length_c   1.000
_cell.angle_alpha   90.00
_cell.angle_beta   90.00
_cell.angle_gamma   90.00
#
_symmetry.space_group_name_H-M   'P 1'
#
loop_
_entity.id
_entity.type
_entity.pdbx_description
1 polymer ?
#
loop_
_entity_poly.entity_id
_entity_poly.type
_entity_poly.pdbx_seq_one_letter_code
_entity_poly.pdbx_strand_id
1 'polypeptide(L)'
;MAAKLLANLIVIGGGIMTRAFVQAYRQALSNASRNGVAQETIQNTIRRASKGMTQQEARQILGVTEETSWEEIVKKYGSLFENNTKNGSFYLQSKVHRAKECLEAVHQGCMIIAKAWFRSSISH
;
A
#
# COMPACT_ATOMS: atom_id res chain seq x y z
N MET A 1 3.65 15.62 -32.69
CA MET A 1 3.05 16.81 -32.03
C MET A 1 3.17 16.78 -30.50
N ALA A 2 3.01 15.62 -29.82
CA ALA A 2 3.02 15.55 -28.35
C ALA A 2 4.36 15.93 -27.67
N ALA A 3 5.52 15.58 -28.24
CA ALA A 3 6.83 15.86 -27.63
C ALA A 3 7.15 17.37 -27.54
N LYS A 4 6.69 18.18 -28.52
CA LYS A 4 6.86 19.64 -28.50
C LYS A 4 5.96 20.30 -27.45
N LEU A 5 4.76 19.75 -27.21
CA LEU A 5 3.85 20.24 -26.17
C LEU A 5 4.43 19.99 -24.77
N LEU A 6 5.03 18.80 -24.56
CA LEU A 6 5.70 18.47 -23.30
C LEU A 6 6.93 19.36 -23.04
N ALA A 7 7.72 19.65 -24.08
CA ALA A 7 8.88 20.53 -23.96
C ALA A 7 8.50 21.99 -23.59
N ASN A 8 7.42 22.52 -24.18
CA ASN A 8 6.92 23.86 -23.82
C ASN A 8 6.35 23.90 -22.39
N LEU A 9 5.70 22.84 -21.92
CA LEU A 9 5.20 22.76 -20.55
C LEU A 9 6.34 22.74 -19.52
N ILE A 10 7.45 22.07 -19.83
CA ILE A 10 8.64 22.05 -18.95
C ILE A 10 9.31 23.44 -18.92
N VAL A 11 9.41 24.12 -20.06
CA VAL A 11 10.07 25.44 -20.13
C VAL A 11 9.22 26.55 -19.49
N ILE A 12 7.89 26.45 -19.54
CA ILE A 12 6.95 27.43 -18.97
C ILE A 12 6.66 27.13 -17.48
N GLY A 13 6.66 25.86 -17.07
CA GLY A 13 6.27 25.44 -15.72
C GLY A 13 7.38 25.34 -14.68
N GLY A 14 8.62 25.73 -15.01
CA GLY A 14 9.82 25.44 -14.22
C GLY A 14 10.07 26.26 -12.94
N GLY A 15 9.15 27.12 -12.50
CA GLY A 15 9.41 28.02 -11.37
C GLY A 15 8.26 28.12 -10.40
N ILE A 16 8.37 27.48 -9.22
CA ILE A 16 8.11 28.04 -7.86
C ILE A 16 8.07 26.98 -6.75
N MET A 17 8.19 25.68 -7.06
CA MET A 17 8.14 24.63 -6.03
C MET A 17 9.53 24.19 -5.53
N THR A 18 10.53 25.07 -5.49
CA THR A 18 11.92 24.66 -5.25
C THR A 18 12.31 24.52 -3.77
N ARG A 19 11.60 25.14 -2.83
CA ARG A 19 12.03 25.15 -1.41
C ARG A 19 11.17 24.24 -0.53
N ALA A 20 9.84 24.31 -0.64
CA ALA A 20 8.93 23.48 0.16
C ALA A 20 9.03 21.99 -0.23
N PHE A 21 9.02 21.68 -1.53
CA PHE A 21 9.21 20.28 -1.98
C PHE A 21 10.61 19.78 -1.65
N VAL A 22 11.66 20.60 -1.78
CA VAL A 22 13.01 20.18 -1.39
C VAL A 22 13.10 19.94 0.11
N GLN A 23 12.46 20.75 0.95
CA GLN A 23 12.45 20.49 2.40
C GLN A 23 11.63 19.25 2.75
N ALA A 24 10.45 19.06 2.15
CA ALA A 24 9.65 17.85 2.37
C ALA A 24 10.36 16.59 1.86
N TYR A 25 11.00 16.66 0.68
CA TYR A 25 11.78 15.57 0.10
C TYR A 25 13.05 15.29 0.90
N ARG A 26 13.74 16.34 1.37
CA ARG A 26 14.87 16.19 2.31
C ARG A 26 14.43 15.63 3.64
N GLN A 27 13.26 15.98 4.17
CA GLN A 27 12.73 15.39 5.40
C GLN A 27 12.38 13.92 5.19
N ALA A 28 11.76 13.55 4.07
CA ALA A 28 11.52 12.14 3.71
C ALA A 28 12.82 11.35 3.56
N LEU A 29 13.81 11.89 2.82
CA LEU A 29 15.13 11.29 2.64
C LEU A 29 15.95 11.27 3.92
N SER A 30 15.86 12.31 4.75
CA SER A 30 16.58 12.41 6.02
C SER A 30 15.98 11.48 7.06
N ASN A 31 14.65 11.32 7.11
CA ASN A 31 14.01 10.27 7.90
C ASN A 31 14.41 8.87 7.40
N ALA A 32 14.57 8.69 6.07
CA ALA A 32 15.11 7.44 5.51
C ALA A 32 16.62 7.24 5.77
N SER A 33 17.40 8.30 5.91
CA SER A 33 18.86 8.22 6.08
C SER A 33 19.29 8.19 7.55
N ARG A 34 18.58 8.87 8.45
CA ARG A 34 18.91 8.98 9.88
C ARG A 34 18.50 7.76 10.69
N ASN A 35 17.56 6.96 10.18
CA ASN A 35 17.00 5.83 10.92
C ASN A 35 17.55 4.47 10.48
N GLY A 36 18.79 4.34 9.97
CA GLY A 36 19.35 3.00 9.67
C GLY A 36 18.55 2.14 8.67
N VAL A 37 17.52 2.72 8.06
CA VAL A 37 16.57 2.04 7.19
C VAL A 37 17.10 1.90 5.76
N ALA A 38 18.24 2.45 5.38
CA ALA A 38 18.78 2.19 4.03
C ALA A 38 19.11 0.70 3.84
N GLN A 39 19.81 0.08 4.79
CA GLN A 39 20.17 -1.33 4.68
C GLN A 39 19.00 -2.23 5.10
N GLU A 40 18.29 -1.87 6.17
CA GLU A 40 17.14 -2.65 6.61
C GLU A 40 15.93 -2.50 5.69
N THR A 41 15.65 -1.35 5.07
CA THR A 41 14.59 -1.24 4.05
C THR A 41 15.02 -1.81 2.73
N ILE A 42 16.27 -1.75 2.28
CA ILE A 42 16.66 -2.47 1.05
C ILE A 42 16.56 -3.97 1.30
N GLN A 43 17.11 -4.48 2.41
CA GLN A 43 17.03 -5.90 2.75
C GLN A 43 15.61 -6.34 3.08
N ASN A 44 14.83 -5.54 3.82
CA ASN A 44 13.41 -5.82 4.04
C ASN A 44 12.63 -5.67 2.74
N THR A 45 12.93 -4.76 1.82
CA THR A 45 12.22 -4.62 0.54
C THR A 45 12.56 -5.78 -0.37
N ILE A 46 13.82 -6.22 -0.44
CA ILE A 46 14.21 -7.42 -1.18
C ILE A 46 13.60 -8.68 -0.52
N ARG A 47 13.60 -8.78 0.81
CA ARG A 47 12.99 -9.89 1.55
C ARG A 47 11.45 -9.87 1.47
N ARG A 48 10.82 -8.69 1.47
CA ARG A 48 9.36 -8.48 1.30
C ARG A 48 8.97 -8.76 -0.15
N ALA A 49 9.74 -8.29 -1.13
CA ALA A 49 9.54 -8.62 -2.55
C ALA A 49 9.70 -10.14 -2.79
N SER A 50 10.62 -10.79 -2.09
CA SER A 50 10.79 -12.25 -2.17
C SER A 50 9.70 -13.03 -1.44
N LYS A 51 9.11 -12.49 -0.38
CA LYS A 51 8.18 -13.20 0.51
C LYS A 51 6.78 -12.59 0.49
N GLY A 52 6.15 -12.59 -0.69
CA GLY A 52 4.73 -12.30 -0.86
C GLY A 52 4.28 -10.89 -0.46
N MET A 53 3.02 -10.58 -0.76
CA MET A 53 2.43 -9.29 -0.40
C MET A 53 2.30 -9.16 1.12
N THR A 54 2.83 -8.09 1.70
CA THR A 54 2.71 -7.83 3.14
C THR A 54 1.35 -7.23 3.49
N GLN A 55 0.91 -7.41 4.73
CA GLN A 55 -0.35 -6.80 5.20
C GLN A 55 -0.34 -5.27 5.05
N GLN A 56 0.80 -4.63 5.36
CA GLN A 56 0.98 -3.20 5.20
C GLN A 56 0.86 -2.76 3.74
N GLU A 57 1.46 -3.50 2.81
CA GLU A 57 1.35 -3.25 1.37
C GLU A 57 -0.09 -3.44 0.88
N ALA A 58 -0.77 -4.50 1.33
CA ALA A 58 -2.17 -4.75 1.00
C ALA A 58 -3.08 -3.61 1.46
N ARG A 59 -2.85 -3.09 2.67
CA ARG A 59 -3.57 -1.92 3.20
C ARG A 59 -3.32 -0.66 2.38
N GLN A 60 -2.06 -0.42 1.97
CA GLN A 60 -1.71 0.72 1.11
C GLN A 60 -2.36 0.62 -0.27
N ILE A 61 -2.40 -0.58 -0.88
CA ILE A 61 -3.05 -0.82 -2.17
C ILE A 61 -4.57 -0.53 -2.10
N LEU A 62 -5.22 -0.92 -1.00
CA LEU A 62 -6.65 -0.68 -0.80
C LEU A 62 -6.97 0.70 -0.20
N GLY A 63 -5.95 1.45 0.23
CA GLY A 63 -6.12 2.75 0.88
C GLY A 63 -6.85 2.66 2.23
N VAL A 64 -6.62 1.58 2.98
CA VAL A 64 -7.26 1.32 4.28
C VAL A 64 -6.23 1.37 5.41
N THR A 65 -6.69 1.64 6.63
CA THR A 65 -5.86 1.65 7.85
C THR A 65 -5.98 0.33 8.61
N GLU A 66 -5.20 0.16 9.68
CA GLU A 66 -5.30 -1.05 10.53
C GLU A 66 -6.63 -1.13 11.28
N GLU A 67 -7.25 0.01 11.52
CA GLU A 67 -8.50 0.18 12.26
C GLU A 67 -9.74 0.06 11.36
N THR A 68 -9.55 -0.08 10.05
CA THR A 68 -10.66 -0.20 9.10
C THR A 68 -11.35 -1.54 9.26
N SER A 69 -12.68 -1.53 9.37
CA SER A 69 -13.46 -2.75 9.54
C SER A 69 -13.41 -3.64 8.30
N TRP A 70 -13.55 -4.96 8.47
CA TRP A 70 -13.52 -5.91 7.34
C TRP A 70 -14.54 -5.55 6.25
N GLU A 71 -15.75 -5.14 6.64
CA GLU A 71 -16.80 -4.72 5.71
C GLU A 71 -16.40 -3.51 4.87
N GLU A 72 -15.72 -2.53 5.47
CA GLU A 72 -15.21 -1.36 4.77
C GLU A 72 -14.07 -1.73 3.81
N ILE A 73 -13.20 -2.68 4.20
CA ILE A 73 -12.14 -3.22 3.33
C ILE A 73 -12.75 -3.86 2.08
N VAL A 74 -13.78 -4.69 2.25
CA VAL A 74 -14.48 -5.35 1.13
C VAL A 74 -15.17 -4.32 0.24
N LYS A 75 -15.80 -3.30 0.83
CA LYS A 75 -16.42 -2.20 0.08
C LYS A 75 -15.40 -1.41 -0.74
N LYS A 76 -14.26 -1.04 -0.14
CA LYS A 76 -13.15 -0.35 -0.81
C LYS A 76 -12.56 -1.19 -1.94
N TYR A 77 -12.35 -2.49 -1.70
CA TYR A 77 -11.95 -3.45 -2.72
C TYR A 77 -12.92 -3.47 -3.90
N GLY A 78 -14.23 -3.56 -3.65
CA GLY A 78 -15.26 -3.55 -4.71
C GLY A 78 -15.17 -2.30 -5.58
N SER A 79 -15.15 -1.11 -4.97
CA SER A 79 -15.02 0.14 -5.71
C SER A 79 -13.72 0.23 -6.51
N LEU A 80 -12.59 -0.19 -5.94
CA LEU A 80 -11.30 -0.23 -6.64
C LEU A 80 -11.30 -1.24 -7.79
N PHE A 81 -11.91 -2.40 -7.60
CA PHE A 81 -11.99 -3.45 -8.61
C PHE A 81 -12.87 -3.03 -9.79
N GLU A 82 -14.05 -2.45 -9.54
CA GLU A 82 -14.94 -1.94 -10.58
C GLU A 82 -14.30 -0.80 -11.38
N ASN A 83 -13.66 0.15 -10.69
CA ASN A 83 -12.95 1.26 -11.34
C ASN A 83 -11.77 0.77 -12.19
N ASN A 84 -10.99 -0.19 -11.67
CA ASN A 84 -9.88 -0.80 -12.42
C ASN A 84 -10.35 -1.71 -13.55
N THR A 85 -11.56 -2.25 -13.51
CA THR A 85 -12.08 -3.08 -14.62
C THR A 85 -12.39 -2.26 -15.86
N LYS A 86 -12.78 -0.99 -15.68
CA LYS A 86 -13.12 -0.08 -16.79
C LYS A 86 -11.88 0.57 -17.42
N ASN A 87 -10.85 0.86 -16.62
CA ASN A 87 -9.71 1.68 -17.04
C ASN A 87 -8.34 1.08 -16.73
N GLY A 88 -8.28 -0.02 -16.00
CA GLY A 88 -7.05 -0.62 -15.50
C GLY A 88 -6.56 -1.81 -16.32
N SER A 89 -5.38 -2.30 -15.96
CA SER A 89 -4.78 -3.50 -16.54
C SER A 89 -5.09 -4.73 -15.67
N PHE A 90 -5.04 -5.91 -16.29
CA PHE A 90 -5.14 -7.20 -15.60
C PHE A 90 -4.13 -7.34 -14.44
N TYR A 91 -2.96 -6.70 -14.57
CA TYR A 91 -1.94 -6.66 -13.50
C TYR A 91 -2.44 -5.91 -12.26
N LEU A 92 -3.05 -4.73 -12.44
CA LEU A 92 -3.59 -3.95 -11.33
C LEU A 92 -4.75 -4.70 -10.66
N GLN A 93 -5.64 -5.31 -11.46
CA GLN A 93 -6.71 -6.16 -10.91
C GLN A 93 -6.14 -7.32 -10.08
N SER A 94 -5.12 -8.01 -10.61
CA SER A 94 -4.45 -9.11 -9.90
C SER A 94 -3.81 -8.63 -8.59
N LYS A 95 -3.20 -7.44 -8.57
CA LYS A 95 -2.61 -6.86 -7.35
C LYS A 95 -3.67 -6.48 -6.31
N VAL A 96 -4.77 -5.87 -6.73
CA VAL A 96 -5.89 -5.51 -5.83
C VAL A 96 -6.55 -6.77 -5.26
N HIS A 97 -6.71 -7.81 -6.07
CA HIS A 97 -7.21 -9.11 -5.61
C HIS A 97 -6.29 -9.73 -4.55
N ARG A 98 -4.98 -9.78 -4.83
CA ARG A 98 -3.97 -10.29 -3.88
C ARG A 98 -3.95 -9.49 -2.57
N ALA A 99 -4.18 -8.18 -2.62
CA ALA A 99 -4.29 -7.35 -1.42
C ALA A 99 -5.48 -7.75 -0.56
N LYS A 100 -6.65 -7.99 -1.17
CA LYS A 100 -7.82 -8.48 -0.44
C LYS A 100 -7.56 -9.84 0.18
N GLU A 101 -6.99 -10.79 -0.56
CA GLU A 101 -6.66 -12.13 -0.04
C GLU A 101 -5.68 -12.06 1.14
N CYS A 102 -4.68 -11.18 1.06
CA CYS A 102 -3.71 -10.96 2.13
C CYS A 102 -4.41 -10.51 3.43
N LEU A 103 -5.31 -9.51 3.35
CA LEU A 103 -6.05 -9.04 4.53
C LEU A 103 -7.06 -10.06 5.04
N GLU A 104 -7.69 -10.82 4.14
CA GLU A 104 -8.61 -11.89 4.53
C GLU A 104 -7.92 -12.95 5.36
N ALA A 105 -6.74 -13.42 4.92
CA ALA A 105 -5.98 -14.43 5.63
C ALA A 105 -5.63 -14.00 7.07
N VAL A 106 -5.36 -12.71 7.26
CA VAL A 106 -5.06 -12.12 8.58
C VAL A 106 -6.30 -12.04 9.45
N HIS A 107 -7.40 -11.56 8.89
CA HIS A 107 -8.67 -11.46 9.60
C HIS A 107 -9.18 -12.85 10.01
N GLN A 108 -9.13 -13.82 9.10
CA GLN A 108 -9.48 -15.22 9.35
C GLN A 108 -8.53 -15.84 10.39
N GLY A 109 -7.22 -15.64 10.26
CA GLY A 109 -6.25 -16.12 11.25
C GLY A 109 -6.55 -15.60 12.65
N CYS A 110 -6.85 -14.29 12.77
CA CYS A 110 -7.25 -13.66 14.02
C CYS A 110 -8.56 -14.24 14.59
N MET A 111 -9.55 -14.49 13.73
CA MET A 111 -10.82 -15.10 14.14
C MET A 111 -10.63 -16.54 14.64
N ILE A 112 -9.81 -17.34 13.97
CA ILE A 112 -9.54 -18.73 14.37
C ILE A 112 -8.82 -18.78 15.70
N ILE A 113 -7.80 -17.95 15.93
CA ILE A 113 -7.10 -17.90 17.22
C ILE A 113 -8.02 -17.38 18.32
N ALA A 114 -8.86 -16.38 18.05
CA ALA A 114 -9.81 -15.84 19.03
C ALA A 114 -10.85 -16.90 19.41
N LYS A 115 -11.37 -17.65 18.43
CA LYS A 115 -12.30 -18.75 18.64
C LYS A 115 -11.65 -19.91 19.41
N ALA A 116 -10.38 -20.23 19.14
CA ALA A 116 -9.62 -21.22 19.87
C ALA A 116 -9.39 -20.79 21.33
N TRP A 117 -9.04 -19.52 21.56
CA TRP A 117 -8.83 -18.96 22.89
C TRP A 117 -10.12 -18.93 23.71
N PHE A 118 -11.23 -18.53 23.08
CA PHE A 118 -12.56 -18.56 23.69
C PHE A 118 -13.02 -19.98 24.03
N ARG A 119 -12.84 -20.94 23.10
CA ARG A 119 -13.15 -22.35 23.33
C ARG A 119 -12.34 -22.95 24.47
N SER A 120 -11.07 -22.55 24.62
CA SER A 120 -10.21 -22.97 25.73
C SER A 120 -10.65 -22.35 27.06
N SER A 121 -11.13 -21.10 27.06
CA SER A 121 -11.57 -20.40 28.28
C SER A 121 -12.89 -20.91 28.85
N ILE A 122 -13.81 -21.43 28.01
CA ILE A 122 -15.09 -22.01 28.46
C ILE A 122 -14.89 -23.43 29.02
N SER A 123 -13.78 -24.09 28.71
CA SER A 123 -13.54 -25.47 29.12
C SER A 123 -13.05 -25.63 30.57
N HIS A 124 -12.97 -24.53 31.32
CA HIS A 124 -12.73 -24.48 32.77
C HIS A 124 -13.97 -23.96 33.48
#